data_AF-A0A957MTM3-F1
#
_entry.id   AF-A0A957MTM3-F1
#
_cell.length_a   1.000
_cell.length_b   1.000
_cell.length_c   1.000
_cell.angle_alpha   90.00
_cell.angle_beta   90.00
_cell.angle_gamma   90.00
#
_symmetry.space_group_name_H-M   'P 1'
#
loop_
_entity.id
_entity.type
_entity.pdbx_description
1 polymer ?
#
loop_
_entity_poly.entity_id
_entity_poly.type
_entity_poly.pdbx_seq_one_letter_code
_entity_poly.pdbx_strand_id
1 'polypeptide(L)' 'DADYIAEWADGFDKLAAHVADLTPEWAAAITELDPELIRTTARVMADSLPQSLIMPGRHVTWYGNDTQRMRAVYMVNT' A
#
# COMPACT_ATOMS: atom_id res chain seq x y z
N ASP A 1 -6.39 -2.19 -9.69
CA ASP A 1 -7.30 -2.52 -10.80
C ASP A 1 -7.56 -1.23 -11.58
N ALA A 2 -7.28 -1.20 -12.89
CA ALA A 2 -7.34 0.05 -13.65
C ALA A 2 -8.79 0.54 -13.88
N ASP A 3 -9.71 -0.38 -14.18
CA ASP A 3 -11.12 -0.06 -14.44
C ASP A 3 -11.80 0.38 -13.14
N TYR A 4 -11.50 -0.31 -12.03
CA TYR A 4 -12.02 0.08 -10.72
C TYR A 4 -11.55 1.48 -10.31
N ILE A 5 -10.26 1.79 -10.47
CA ILE A 5 -9.71 3.11 -10.13
C ILE A 5 -10.32 4.21 -11.02
N ALA A 6 -10.52 3.94 -12.32
CA ALA A 6 -11.10 4.91 -13.24
C ALA A 6 -12.57 5.25 -12.92
N GLU A 7 -13.35 4.27 -12.43
CA GLU A 7 -14.77 4.43 -12.14
C GLU A 7 -15.02 4.93 -10.70
N TRP A 8 -14.25 4.45 -9.72
CA TRP A 8 -14.60 4.57 -8.30
C TRP A 8 -13.59 5.36 -7.44
N ALA A 9 -12.48 5.82 -8.00
CA ALA A 9 -11.46 6.56 -7.26
C ALA A 9 -11.12 7.91 -7.90
N ASP A 10 -10.55 8.82 -7.08
CA ASP A 10 -10.02 10.11 -7.52
C ASP A 10 -8.61 10.32 -6.96
N GLY A 11 -7.79 11.10 -7.68
CA GLY A 11 -6.46 11.51 -7.23
C GLY A 11 -5.38 10.42 -7.29
N PHE A 12 -5.57 9.36 -8.09
CA PHE A 12 -4.56 8.32 -8.29
C PHE A 12 -3.24 8.87 -8.87
N ASP A 13 -3.32 9.87 -9.75
CA ASP A 13 -2.18 10.60 -10.30
C ASP A 13 -1.31 11.24 -9.20
N LYS A 14 -1.96 11.86 -8.19
CA LYS A 14 -1.28 12.45 -7.04
C LYS A 14 -0.64 11.38 -6.16
N LEU A 15 -1.31 10.24 -5.98
CA LEU A 15 -0.74 9.11 -5.25
C LEU A 15 0.49 8.56 -5.98
N ALA A 16 0.40 8.32 -7.28
CA ALA A 16 1.49 7.81 -8.11
C ALA A 16 2.71 8.74 -8.05
N ALA A 17 2.48 10.06 -8.15
CA ALA A 17 3.55 11.05 -8.00
C ALA A 17 4.16 11.05 -6.58
N HIS A 18 3.34 10.90 -5.54
CA HIS A 18 3.81 10.87 -4.16
C HIS A 18 4.69 9.65 -3.85
N VAL A 19 4.36 8.48 -4.40
CA VAL A 19 5.07 7.22 -4.10
C VAL A 19 6.23 6.93 -5.05
N ALA A 20 6.49 7.80 -6.04
CA ALA A 20 7.46 7.55 -7.11
C ALA A 20 8.87 7.18 -6.59
N ASP A 21 9.31 7.84 -5.52
CA ASP A 21 10.64 7.61 -4.91
C ASP A 21 10.61 6.61 -3.75
N LEU A 22 9.43 6.09 -3.38
CA LEU A 22 9.26 5.15 -2.27
C LEU A 22 9.52 3.71 -2.73
N THR A 23 10.73 3.47 -3.23
CA THR A 23 11.11 2.18 -3.79
C THR A 23 11.25 1.09 -2.72
N PRO A 24 11.21 -0.20 -3.08
CA PRO A 24 11.51 -1.29 -2.15
C PRO A 24 12.88 -1.16 -1.46
N GLU A 25 13.88 -0.61 -2.15
CA GLU A 25 15.22 -0.35 -1.59
C GLU A 25 15.19 0.78 -0.56
N TRP A 26 14.43 1.84 -0.80
CA TRP A 26 14.17 2.89 0.19
C TRP A 26 13.45 2.32 1.43
N ALA A 27 12.43 1.50 1.22
CA ALA A 27 11.66 0.89 2.30
C ALA A 27 12.50 -0.11 3.13
N ALA A 28 13.38 -0.87 2.48
CA ALA A 28 14.29 -1.82 3.13
C ALA A 28 15.20 -1.15 4.17
N ALA A 29 15.70 0.06 3.88
CA ALA A 29 16.54 0.82 4.81
C ALA A 29 15.81 1.23 6.11
N ILE A 30 14.47 1.32 6.08
CA ILE A 30 13.63 1.72 7.23
C ILE A 30 13.09 0.50 7.96
N THR A 31 12.70 -0.53 7.21
CA THR A 31 11.97 -1.70 7.73
C THR A 31 12.86 -2.88 8.06
N GLU A 32 14.13 -2.85 7.63
CA GLU A 32 15.09 -3.96 7.74
C GLU A 32 14.64 -5.23 7.00
N LEU A 33 13.72 -5.10 6.03
CA LEU A 33 13.26 -6.18 5.18
C LEU A 33 14.09 -6.27 3.89
N ASP A 34 14.20 -7.47 3.33
CA ASP A 34 14.75 -7.67 1.99
C ASP A 34 13.87 -6.95 0.93
N PRO A 35 14.45 -6.09 0.06
CA PRO A 35 13.70 -5.46 -1.04
C PRO A 35 12.91 -6.44 -1.89
N GLU A 36 13.42 -7.65 -2.13
CA GLU A 36 12.72 -8.65 -2.95
C GLU A 36 11.52 -9.25 -2.21
N LEU A 37 11.57 -9.35 -0.88
CA LEU A 37 10.42 -9.78 -0.08
C LEU A 37 9.28 -8.75 -0.18
N ILE A 38 9.60 -7.45 -0.17
CA ILE A 38 8.61 -6.37 -0.35
C ILE A 38 7.95 -6.48 -1.73
N ARG A 39 8.76 -6.64 -2.80
CA ARG A 39 8.26 -6.79 -4.18
C ARG A 39 7.39 -8.04 -4.33
N THR A 40 7.86 -9.17 -3.82
CA THR A 40 7.15 -10.45 -3.89
C THR A 40 5.80 -10.37 -3.18
N THR A 41 5.76 -9.78 -1.98
CA THR A 41 4.51 -9.62 -1.22
C THR A 41 3.50 -8.75 -1.98
N ALA A 42 3.94 -7.63 -2.57
CA ALA A 42 3.07 -6.79 -3.40
C ALA A 42 2.51 -7.53 -4.62
N ARG A 43 3.34 -8.32 -5.31
CA ARG A 43 2.91 -9.13 -6.46
C ARG A 43 1.92 -10.22 -6.06
N VAL A 44 2.15 -10.94 -4.96
CA VAL A 44 1.22 -11.97 -4.45
C VAL A 44 -0.18 -11.40 -4.19
N MET A 45 -0.26 -10.19 -3.60
CA MET A 45 -1.55 -9.53 -3.39
C MET A 45 -2.21 -9.12 -4.71
N ALA A 46 -1.44 -8.58 -5.66
CA ALA A 46 -1.93 -8.17 -6.97
C ALA A 46 -2.41 -9.35 -7.83
N ASP A 47 -1.67 -10.46 -7.85
CA ASP A 47 -2.00 -11.69 -8.57
C ASP A 47 -3.25 -12.38 -8.00
N SER A 48 -3.57 -12.09 -6.74
CA SER A 48 -4.74 -12.64 -6.05
C SER A 48 -5.97 -11.73 -6.14
N LEU A 49 -5.92 -10.60 -6.84
CA LEU A 49 -7.08 -9.71 -6.98
C LEU A 49 -8.27 -10.44 -7.65
N PRO A 50 -9.52 -10.24 -7.18
CA PRO A 50 -9.94 -9.37 -6.07
C PRO A 50 -10.01 -10.08 -4.70
N GLN A 51 -9.41 -11.25 -4.54
CA GLN A 51 -9.50 -12.12 -3.35
C GLN A 51 -8.36 -11.86 -2.33
N SER A 52 -7.70 -10.71 -2.40
CA SER A 52 -6.69 -10.27 -1.43
C SER A 52 -7.18 -9.07 -0.63
N LEU A 53 -6.83 -9.02 0.65
CA LEU A 53 -7.22 -7.94 1.56
C LEU A 53 -6.18 -7.76 2.67
N ILE A 54 -5.81 -6.52 2.97
CA ILE A 54 -5.16 -6.18 4.23
C ILE A 54 -6.24 -5.80 5.24
N MET A 55 -6.50 -6.68 6.21
CA MET A 55 -7.52 -6.47 7.24
C MET A 55 -7.09 -5.33 8.19
N PRO A 56 -7.85 -4.22 8.28
CA PRO A 56 -7.57 -3.18 9.27
C PRO A 56 -7.87 -3.69 10.68
N GLY A 57 -6.89 -3.62 11.58
CA GLY A 57 -7.06 -3.99 12.98
C GLY A 57 -7.98 -3.03 13.74
N ARG A 58 -8.50 -3.48 14.89
CA ARG A 58 -9.38 -2.66 15.75
C ARG A 58 -8.64 -1.56 16.51
N HIS A 59 -7.47 -1.86 17.06
CA HIS A 59 -6.66 -0.90 17.83
C HIS A 59 -5.40 -0.54 17.04
N VAL A 60 -5.40 0.66 16.49
CA VAL A 60 -4.38 1.12 15.53
C VAL A 60 -3.67 2.40 15.97
N THR A 61 -3.97 2.96 17.13
CA THR A 61 -3.36 4.19 17.63
C THR A 61 -2.11 3.88 18.45
N TRP A 62 -0.94 3.87 17.81
CA TRP A 62 0.32 3.42 18.42
C TRP A 62 1.38 4.51 18.48
N TYR A 63 1.53 5.31 17.40
CA TYR A 63 2.70 6.19 17.23
C TYR A 63 2.35 7.62 16.82
N GLY A 64 1.07 7.99 16.75
CA GLY A 64 0.61 9.36 16.53
C GLY A 64 0.51 9.79 15.06
N ASN A 65 1.06 9.03 14.13
CA ASN A 65 0.84 9.16 12.67
C ASN A 65 -0.14 8.10 12.13
N ASP A 66 -0.91 7.47 13.02
CA ASP A 66 -1.67 6.25 12.75
C ASP A 66 -2.74 6.42 11.68
N THR A 67 -3.32 7.63 11.55
CA THR A 67 -4.27 7.95 10.47
C THR A 67 -3.63 7.78 9.09
N GLN A 68 -2.37 8.19 8.90
CA GLN A 68 -1.69 8.04 7.62
C GLN A 68 -1.31 6.58 7.37
N ARG A 69 -0.90 5.84 8.41
CA ARG A 69 -0.66 4.39 8.30
C ARG A 69 -1.92 3.65 7.84
N MET A 70 -3.07 3.96 8.42
CA MET A 70 -4.34 3.33 8.03
C MET A 70 -4.79 3.78 6.64
N ARG A 71 -4.61 5.05 6.28
CA ARG A 71 -4.89 5.53 4.92
C ARG A 71 -4.07 4.78 3.88
N ALA A 72 -2.79 4.52 4.13
CA ALA A 72 -1.95 3.71 3.24
C ALA A 72 -2.49 2.29 3.07
N VAL A 73 -2.92 1.64 4.16
CA VAL A 73 -3.57 0.31 4.09
C VAL A 73 -4.84 0.35 3.23
N TYR A 74 -5.70 1.35 3.40
CA TYR A 74 -6.93 1.47 2.61
C TYR A 74 -6.66 1.68 1.12
N MET A 75 -5.61 2.44 0.76
CA MET A 75 -5.21 2.63 -0.65
C MET A 75 -4.71 1.34 -1.30
N VAL A 76 -4.19 0.37 -0.54
CA VAL A 76 -3.83 -0.96 -1.08
C VAL A 76 -5.06 -1.82 -1.36
N ASN A 77 -6.14 -1.63 -0.59
CA ASN A 77 -7.38 -2.38 -0.73
C ASN A 77 -8.33 -1.81 -1.81
N THR A 78 -7.97 -0.67 -2.42
CA THR A 78 -8.75 0.06 -3.44
C THR A 78 -8.17 -0.26 -4.82
#